data_AF-A0A8T7BJ09-F1
#
_entry.id   AF-A0A8T7BJ09-F1
#
_cell.length_a   1.000
_cell.length_b   1.000
_cell.length_c   1.000
_cell.angle_alpha   90.00
_cell.angle_beta   90.00
_cell.angle_gamma   90.00
#
_symmetry.space_group_name_H-M   'P 1'
#
loop_
_entity.id
_entity.type
_entity.pdbx_description
1 polymer ?
#
loop_
_entity_poly.entity_id
_entity_poly.type
_entity_poly.pdbx_seq_one_letter_code
_entity_poly.pdbx_strand_id
1 'polypeptide(L)'
;MLNKLVPKLEKYYSQTEDLKVSSDWNIREIKAFTRAMGLEEGNKPQDVLDHVLAGLTNYAVHTPHPRYFGLFNPRTGFASILADLITATFNPQLAAW
;
A
#
# COMPACT_ATOMS: atom_id res chain seq x y z
N MET A 1 2.64 -16.17 -2.02
CA MET A 1 2.48 -14.81 -1.48
C MET A 1 2.51 -13.77 -2.59
N LEU A 2 3.61 -13.63 -3.36
CA LEU A 2 3.69 -12.69 -4.50
C LEU A 2 2.59 -12.89 -5.56
N ASN A 3 2.31 -14.14 -5.96
CA ASN A 3 1.24 -14.44 -6.94
C ASN A 3 -0.17 -13.99 -6.49
N LYS A 4 -0.36 -13.73 -5.19
CA LYS A 4 -1.62 -13.18 -4.65
C LYS A 4 -1.56 -11.66 -4.45
N LEU A 5 -0.38 -11.13 -4.11
CA LEU A 5 -0.16 -9.71 -3.83
C LEU A 5 -0.07 -8.87 -5.12
N VAL A 6 0.75 -9.32 -6.08
CA VAL A 6 1.01 -8.56 -7.33
C VAL A 6 -0.28 -8.24 -8.08
N PRO A 7 -1.22 -9.19 -8.30
CA PRO A 7 -2.48 -8.86 -8.98
C PRO A 7 -3.32 -7.79 -8.26
N LYS A 8 -3.29 -7.76 -6.92
CA LYS A 8 -4.01 -6.74 -6.14
C LYS A 8 -3.39 -5.35 -6.31
N LEU A 9 -2.05 -5.28 -6.30
CA LEU A 9 -1.32 -4.03 -6.50
C LEU A 9 -1.45 -3.51 -7.94
N GLU A 10 -1.38 -4.40 -8.92
CA GLU A 10 -1.58 -4.06 -10.33
C GLU A 10 -3.00 -3.55 -10.58
N LYS A 11 -4.00 -4.20 -9.98
CA LYS A 11 -5.39 -3.72 -10.01
C LYS A 11 -5.48 -2.31 -9.41
N TYR A 12 -4.92 -2.08 -8.22
CA TYR A 12 -4.91 -0.75 -7.61
C TYR A 12 -4.22 0.30 -8.51
N TYR A 13 -3.07 -0.03 -9.09
CA TYR A 13 -2.30 0.89 -9.92
C TYR A 13 -3.03 1.27 -11.23
N SER A 14 -3.71 0.31 -11.85
CA SER A 14 -4.43 0.50 -13.12
C SER A 14 -5.84 1.05 -12.95
N GLN A 15 -6.50 0.78 -11.81
CA GLN A 15 -7.91 1.08 -11.56
C GLN A 15 -8.11 1.95 -10.31
N THR A 16 -7.17 2.84 -9.98
CA THR A 16 -7.33 3.72 -8.80
C THR A 16 -8.56 4.62 -8.91
N GLU A 17 -9.01 4.92 -10.13
CA GLU A 17 -10.19 5.74 -10.44
C GLU A 17 -11.53 5.17 -9.97
N ASP A 18 -11.59 3.85 -9.73
CA ASP A 18 -12.76 3.18 -9.18
C ASP A 18 -12.92 3.41 -7.67
N LEU A 19 -11.90 3.94 -7.01
CA LEU A 19 -11.90 4.20 -5.57
C LEU A 19 -12.34 5.64 -5.26
N LYS A 20 -12.76 5.90 -4.02
CA LYS A 20 -12.98 7.28 -3.56
C LYS A 20 -11.63 7.98 -3.42
N VAL A 21 -11.50 9.23 -3.87
CA VAL A 21 -10.27 10.04 -3.68
C VAL A 21 -9.81 10.06 -2.21
N SER A 22 -10.77 10.23 -1.30
CA SER A 22 -10.59 10.12 0.15
C SER A 22 -11.87 9.55 0.76
N SER A 23 -11.73 8.79 1.84
CA SER A 23 -12.84 8.35 2.68
C SER A 23 -13.18 9.36 3.77
N ASP A 24 -14.34 9.19 4.40
CA ASP A 24 -14.73 9.93 5.60
C ASP A 24 -13.98 9.35 6.79
N TRP A 25 -13.07 10.12 7.38
CA TRP A 25 -12.20 9.60 8.43
C TRP A 25 -12.86 9.59 9.80
N ASN A 26 -12.93 8.40 10.40
CA ASN A 26 -13.18 8.24 11.82
C ASN A 26 -11.95 7.67 12.52
N ILE A 27 -11.26 8.51 13.29
CA ILE A 27 -10.01 8.11 13.96
C ILE A 27 -10.20 6.96 14.95
N ARG A 28 -11.39 6.80 15.56
CA ARG A 28 -11.66 5.69 16.47
C ARG A 28 -11.75 4.37 15.71
N GLU A 29 -12.41 4.39 14.55
CA GLU A 29 -12.53 3.25 13.67
C GLU A 29 -11.16 2.83 13.11
N ILE A 30 -10.36 3.78 12.61
CA ILE A 30 -9.02 3.50 12.08
C ILE A 30 -8.11 2.88 13.16
N LYS A 31 -8.18 3.40 14.39
CA LYS A 31 -7.43 2.84 15.54
C LYS A 31 -7.94 1.45 15.92
N ALA A 32 -9.24 1.21 15.88
CA ALA A 32 -9.81 -0.11 16.15
C ALA A 32 -9.38 -1.12 15.07
N PHE A 33 -9.46 -0.73 13.80
CA PHE A 33 -9.03 -1.54 12.66
C PHE A 33 -7.57 -1.96 12.80
N THR A 34 -6.66 -1.00 12.98
CA THR A 34 -5.20 -1.28 13.09
C THR A 34 -4.85 -2.17 14.29
N ARG A 35 -5.59 -2.08 15.39
CA ARG A 35 -5.37 -2.94 16.58
C ARG A 35 -5.95 -4.34 16.44
N ALA A 36 -6.93 -4.54 15.57
CA ALA A 36 -7.68 -5.80 15.48
C ALA A 36 -6.81 -7.01 15.08
N MET A 37 -5.71 -6.80 14.35
CA MET A 37 -4.81 -7.89 13.97
C MET A 37 -3.92 -8.37 15.12
N GLY A 38 -3.72 -7.55 16.17
CA GLY A 38 -2.73 -7.80 17.20
C GLY A 38 -1.28 -7.79 16.66
N LEU A 39 -0.32 -7.38 17.49
CA LEU A 39 1.11 -7.38 17.13
C LEU A 39 1.96 -8.22 18.09
N GLU A 40 1.35 -8.75 19.15
CA GLU A 40 2.06 -9.48 20.20
C GLU A 40 2.39 -10.92 19.76
N GLU A 41 1.60 -11.48 18.85
CA GLU A 41 1.78 -12.82 18.30
C GLU A 41 2.12 -12.75 16.80
N GLY A 42 2.85 -13.76 16.32
CA GLY A 42 3.19 -13.89 14.91
C GLY A 42 1.97 -14.20 14.05
N ASN A 43 1.47 -13.21 13.31
CA ASN A 43 0.41 -13.39 12.33
C ASN A 43 0.90 -14.09 11.05
N LYS A 44 -0.01 -14.79 10.35
CA LYS A 44 0.33 -15.38 9.05
C LYS A 44 0.62 -14.24 8.06
N PRO A 45 1.70 -14.30 7.27
CA PRO A 45 2.08 -13.22 6.36
C PRO A 45 0.98 -12.78 5.40
N GLN A 46 0.16 -13.71 4.92
CA GLN A 46 -0.94 -13.39 4.00
C GLN A 46 -2.03 -12.55 4.68
N ASP A 47 -2.35 -12.85 5.94
CA ASP A 47 -3.38 -12.13 6.71
C ASP A 47 -2.92 -10.70 6.99
N VAL A 48 -1.62 -10.53 7.29
CA VAL A 48 -1.00 -9.21 7.44
C VAL A 48 -1.11 -8.40 6.15
N LEU A 49 -0.71 -8.98 5.02
CA LEU A 49 -0.77 -8.29 3.72
C LEU A 49 -2.20 -7.89 3.36
N ASP A 50 -3.16 -8.79 3.55
CA ASP A 50 -4.56 -8.53 3.21
C ASP A 50 -5.15 -7.41 4.09
N HIS A 51 -4.80 -7.37 5.38
CA HIS A 51 -5.22 -6.31 6.27
C HIS A 51 -4.56 -4.95 5.96
N VAL A 52 -3.25 -4.93 5.64
CA VAL A 52 -2.57 -3.70 5.22
C VAL A 52 -3.19 -3.14 3.96
N LEU A 53 -3.44 -3.98 2.95
CA LEU A 53 -4.11 -3.56 1.72
C LEU A 53 -5.51 -3.03 2.00
N ALA A 54 -6.31 -3.74 2.80
CA ALA A 54 -7.65 -3.28 3.16
C ALA A 54 -7.62 -1.94 3.89
N GLY A 55 -6.70 -1.74 4.83
CA GLY A 55 -6.54 -0.49 5.55
C GLY A 55 -6.16 0.68 4.64
N LEU A 56 -5.18 0.48 3.77
CA LEU A 56 -4.76 1.50 2.81
C LEU A 56 -5.86 1.82 1.78
N THR A 57 -6.57 0.81 1.28
CA THR A 57 -7.70 1.01 0.35
C THR A 57 -8.86 1.76 1.00
N ASN A 58 -9.15 1.51 2.28
CA ASN A 58 -10.32 2.10 2.93
C ASN A 58 -10.04 3.46 3.59
N TYR A 59 -8.83 3.70 4.07
CA TYR A 59 -8.54 4.85 4.95
C TYR A 59 -7.49 5.83 4.41
N ALA A 60 -6.74 5.49 3.35
CA ALA A 60 -5.77 6.42 2.77
C ALA A 60 -6.42 7.41 1.78
N VAL A 61 -5.74 8.54 1.54
CA VAL A 61 -6.01 9.36 0.35
C VAL A 61 -5.35 8.71 -0.85
N HIS A 62 -6.11 8.50 -1.93
CA HIS A 62 -5.57 7.96 -3.16
C HIS A 62 -5.03 9.07 -4.05
N THR A 63 -3.81 9.52 -3.77
CA THR A 63 -3.12 10.54 -4.57
C THR A 63 -2.94 10.20 -6.06
N PRO A 64 -2.88 8.92 -6.50
CA PRO A 64 -2.83 8.58 -7.94
C PRO A 64 -4.18 8.71 -8.66
N HIS A 65 -5.27 8.93 -7.93
CA HIS A 65 -6.61 9.01 -8.49
C HIS A 65 -6.74 10.23 -9.44
N PRO A 66 -7.34 10.10 -10.64
CA PRO A 66 -7.35 11.17 -11.66
C PRO A 66 -8.09 12.45 -11.24
N ARG A 67 -9.03 12.33 -10.30
CA ARG A 67 -9.74 13.47 -9.66
C ARG A 67 -9.10 13.98 -8.36
N TYR A 68 -7.86 13.59 -8.05
CA TYR A 68 -7.12 14.15 -6.92
C TYR A 68 -6.41 15.43 -7.36
N PHE A 69 -6.88 16.58 -6.88
CA PHE A 69 -6.33 17.91 -7.24
C PHE A 69 -5.70 18.64 -6.03
N GLY A 70 -5.45 17.93 -4.94
CA GLY A 70 -4.87 18.50 -3.72
C GLY A 70 -3.35 18.35 -3.68
N LEU A 71 -2.65 19.34 -3.08
CA LEU A 71 -1.19 19.34 -2.87
C LEU A 71 -0.36 19.02 -4.13
N PHE A 72 0.96 18.95 -3.98
CA PHE A 72 1.86 18.50 -5.03
C PHE A 72 2.47 17.16 -4.62
N ASN A 73 1.76 16.07 -4.95
CA ASN A 73 2.18 14.70 -4.64
C ASN A 73 2.61 13.99 -5.93
N PRO A 74 3.93 13.85 -6.20
CA PRO A 74 4.38 13.17 -7.41
C PRO A 74 3.93 11.70 -7.40
N ARG A 75 3.38 11.24 -8.53
CA ARG A 75 3.00 9.84 -8.70
C ARG A 75 4.23 9.00 -9.02
N THR A 76 4.48 7.97 -8.20
CA THR A 76 5.50 6.97 -8.50
C THR A 76 5.14 6.22 -9.79
N GLY A 77 6.04 6.20 -10.76
CA GLY A 77 5.88 5.41 -11.99
C GLY A 77 6.13 3.92 -11.74
N PHE A 78 5.49 3.05 -12.52
CA PHE A 78 5.60 1.59 -12.37
C PHE A 78 7.05 1.08 -12.43
N ALA A 79 7.88 1.63 -13.32
CA ALA A 79 9.30 1.28 -13.40
C ALA A 79 10.05 1.56 -12.08
N SER A 80 9.74 2.65 -11.39
CA SER A 80 10.32 2.98 -10.09
C SER A 80 9.90 1.99 -9.01
N ILE A 81 8.63 1.56 -9.01
CA ILE A 81 8.12 0.55 -8.07
C ILE A 81 8.89 -0.78 -8.26
N LEU A 82 9.11 -1.19 -9.51
CA LEU A 82 9.89 -2.40 -9.80
C LEU A 82 11.35 -2.25 -9.38
N ALA A 83 11.95 -1.07 -9.58
CA ALA A 83 13.31 -0.80 -9.12
C ALA A 83 13.45 -0.89 -7.59
N ASP A 84 12.46 -0.39 -6.84
CA ASP A 84 12.42 -0.52 -5.38
C ASP A 84 12.30 -1.99 -4.97
N LEU A 85 11.45 -2.77 -5.63
CA LEU A 85 11.32 -4.21 -5.37
C LEU A 85 12.64 -4.96 -5.61
N ILE A 86 13.30 -4.70 -6.75
CA ILE A 86 14.60 -5.30 -7.09
C ILE A 86 15.61 -4.93 -6.00
N THR A 87 15.73 -3.64 -5.68
CA THR A 87 16.70 -3.14 -4.68
C THR A 87 16.47 -3.79 -3.32
N ALA A 88 15.22 -3.84 -2.86
CA ALA A 88 14.87 -4.47 -1.59
C ALA A 88 15.13 -5.98 -1.58
N THR A 89 14.97 -6.65 -2.72
CA THR A 89 15.22 -8.10 -2.85
C THR A 89 16.70 -8.43 -2.78
N PHE A 90 17.55 -7.65 -3.45
CA PHE A 90 19.00 -7.88 -3.46
C PHE A 90 19.68 -7.38 -2.18
N ASN A 91 19.10 -6.39 -1.50
CA ASN A 91 19.63 -5.76 -0.29
C ASN A 91 21.15 -5.48 -0.39
N PRO A 92 21.61 -4.74 -1.42
CA PRO A 92 23.04 -4.57 -1.67
C PRO A 92 23.71 -3.76 -0.55
N GLN A 93 24.82 -4.28 -0.02
CA GLN A 93 25.70 -3.51 0.87
C GLN A 93 26.66 -2.67 0.02
N LEU A 94 26.47 -1.34 0.03
CA LEU A 94 27.23 -0.39 -0.79
C LEU A 94 28.54 0.08 -0.13
N ALA A 95 28.92 -0.50 1.02
CA ALA A 95 30.12 -0.14 1.78
C ALA A 95 31.44 -0.75 1.25
N ALA A 96 31.45 -1.26 0.01
CA ALA A 96 32.63 -1.75 -0.69
C ALA A 96 32.50 -1.46 -2.18
N TRP A 97 33.62 -1.14 -2.84
CA TRP A 97 33.70 -0.80 -4.27
C TRP A 97 34.19 -1.98 -5.10
#